data_AF-A0A929I5F7-F1
#
_entry.id   AF-A0A929I5F7-F1
#
_cell.length_a   1.000
_cell.length_b   1.000
_cell.length_c   1.000
_cell.angle_alpha   90.00
_cell.angle_beta   90.00
_cell.angle_gamma   90.00
#
_symmetry.space_group_name_H-M   'P 1'
#
loop_
_entity.id
_entity.type
_entity.pdbx_description
1 polymer ?
#
loop_
_entity_poly.entity_id
_entity_poly.type
_entity_poly.pdbx_seq_one_letter_code
_entity_poly.pdbx_strand_id
1 'polypeptide(L)'
;FEKLETLRYLDYLKPDGMVIINDTELYPPSVNLGEAAYPGDIVETVKNNFKTVKVVNASDIAVKAENIRTANTAMLGVLSVYLDTIGIDTWENVLRKSFPEKVIKENLIAFDLGRKA
;
A
#
# COMPACT_ATOMS: atom_id res chain seq x y z
N PHE A 1 0.44 -2.30 -5.88
CA PHE A 1 0.46 -0.96 -6.53
C PHE A 1 1.76 -0.25 -6.15
N GLU A 2 2.18 0.74 -6.92
CA GLU A 2 3.53 1.32 -6.92
C GLU A 2 3.48 2.85 -6.73
N LYS A 3 4.64 3.48 -6.47
CA LYS A 3 4.77 4.87 -6.05
C LYS A 3 4.20 5.89 -7.06
N LEU A 4 4.39 5.68 -8.37
CA LEU A 4 3.87 6.56 -9.43
C LEU A 4 2.35 6.46 -9.58
N GLU A 5 1.76 5.30 -9.27
CA GLU A 5 0.31 5.10 -9.21
C GLU A 5 -0.37 6.08 -8.25
N THR A 6 0.32 6.48 -7.17
CA THR A 6 -0.19 7.54 -6.28
C THR A 6 -0.50 8.80 -7.05
N LEU A 7 0.46 9.32 -7.84
CA LEU A 7 0.26 10.54 -8.62
C LEU A 7 -0.90 10.42 -9.63
N ARG A 8 -1.09 9.23 -10.22
CA ARG A 8 -2.18 9.00 -11.20
C ARG A 8 -3.57 9.18 -10.59
N TYR A 9 -3.72 8.98 -9.28
CA TYR A 9 -5.02 9.03 -8.61
C TYR A 9 -5.22 10.20 -7.66
N LEU A 10 -4.21 11.05 -7.43
CA LEU A 10 -4.31 12.16 -6.45
C LEU A 10 -5.50 13.09 -6.73
N ASP A 11 -5.80 13.35 -8.01
CA ASP A 11 -6.89 14.27 -8.39
C ASP A 11 -8.30 13.77 -8.04
N TYR A 12 -8.44 12.47 -7.73
CA TYR A 12 -9.70 11.89 -7.26
C TYR A 12 -9.90 12.04 -5.75
N LEU A 13 -8.83 12.37 -5.02
CA LEU A 13 -8.85 12.48 -3.57
C LEU A 13 -9.31 13.88 -3.15
N LYS A 14 -10.17 13.94 -2.12
CA LYS A 14 -10.56 15.22 -1.52
C LYS A 14 -9.34 15.91 -0.89
N PRO A 15 -9.32 17.25 -0.77
CA PRO A 15 -8.20 17.98 -0.17
C PRO A 15 -7.85 17.58 1.28
N ASP A 16 -8.83 17.08 2.02
CA ASP A 16 -8.70 16.58 3.39
C ASP A 16 -8.51 15.06 3.47
N GLY A 17 -8.42 14.38 2.33
CA GLY A 17 -8.20 12.96 2.24
C GLY A 17 -6.81 12.53 2.73
N MET A 18 -6.71 11.27 3.09
CA MET A 18 -5.46 10.63 3.45
C MET A 18 -4.86 9.88 2.26
N VAL A 19 -3.55 9.96 2.10
CA VAL A 19 -2.79 9.18 1.11
C VAL A 19 -1.96 8.11 1.81
N ILE A 20 -2.07 6.87 1.36
CA ILE A 20 -1.16 5.78 1.76
C ILE A 20 -0.34 5.38 0.53
N ILE A 21 0.97 5.59 0.58
CA ILE A 21 1.91 5.38 -0.52
C ILE A 21 2.68 4.09 -0.26
N ASN A 22 2.68 3.17 -1.23
CA ASN A 22 3.64 2.07 -1.24
C ASN A 22 4.96 2.58 -1.83
N ASP A 23 6.04 2.58 -1.04
CA ASP A 23 7.39 3.00 -1.44
C ASP A 23 8.08 1.90 -2.26
N THR A 24 7.48 1.59 -3.40
CA THR A 24 8.01 0.64 -4.39
C THR A 24 7.94 1.31 -5.73
N GLU A 25 9.07 1.35 -6.43
CA GLU A 25 9.15 1.92 -7.78
C GLU A 25 9.00 0.82 -8.81
N LEU A 26 8.13 1.05 -9.78
CA LEU A 26 8.01 0.21 -10.97
C LEU A 26 8.18 1.11 -12.19
N TYR A 27 9.32 0.99 -12.86
CA TYR A 27 9.65 1.88 -13.96
C TYR A 27 8.83 1.54 -15.20
N PRO A 28 8.09 2.51 -15.78
CA PRO A 28 7.40 2.31 -17.04
C PRO A 28 8.41 2.12 -18.18
N PRO A 29 7.98 1.57 -19.33
CA PRO A 29 8.87 1.29 -20.45
C PRO A 29 9.73 2.49 -20.88
N SER A 30 9.17 3.70 -20.93
CA SER A 30 9.90 4.92 -21.31
C SER A 30 11.07 5.24 -20.37
N VAL A 31 10.93 4.97 -19.07
CA VAL A 31 12.03 5.14 -18.10
C VAL A 31 13.09 4.06 -18.28
N ASN A 32 12.67 2.80 -18.45
CA ASN A 32 13.61 1.70 -18.67
C ASN A 32 14.41 1.82 -19.97
N LEU A 33 13.82 2.41 -21.01
CA LEU A 33 14.47 2.70 -22.29
C LEU A 33 15.32 3.98 -22.26
N GLY A 34 15.29 4.75 -21.17
CA GLY A 34 16.02 6.01 -21.01
C GLY A 34 15.41 7.20 -21.75
N GLU A 35 14.16 7.09 -22.20
CA GLU A 35 13.42 8.13 -22.92
C GLU A 35 12.79 9.17 -21.96
N ALA A 36 12.63 8.81 -20.69
CA ALA A 36 12.10 9.69 -19.64
C ALA A 36 12.79 9.41 -18.29
N ALA A 37 12.77 10.41 -17.39
CA ALA A 37 13.22 10.23 -16.01
C ALA A 37 12.04 9.82 -15.11
N TYR A 38 12.30 8.93 -14.15
CA TYR A 38 11.33 8.67 -13.08
C TYR A 38 11.27 9.88 -12.14
N PRO A 39 10.08 10.35 -11.73
CA PRO A 39 9.99 11.50 -10.82
C PRO A 39 10.58 11.13 -9.44
N GLY A 40 11.61 11.87 -9.00
CA GLY A 40 12.30 11.58 -7.74
C GLY A 40 11.62 12.15 -6.49
N ASP A 41 10.72 13.11 -6.66
CA ASP A 41 10.13 13.94 -5.60
C ASP A 41 8.70 13.55 -5.22
N ILE A 42 8.16 12.45 -5.75
CA ILE A 42 6.74 12.03 -5.60
C ILE A 42 6.23 12.15 -4.16
N VAL A 43 6.96 11.56 -3.21
CA VAL A 43 6.56 11.55 -1.79
C VAL A 43 6.54 12.96 -1.20
N GLU A 44 7.53 13.79 -1.55
CA GLU A 44 7.64 15.18 -1.11
C GLU A 44 6.48 16.01 -1.69
N THR A 45 6.20 15.86 -2.98
CA THR A 45 5.08 16.51 -3.66
C THR A 45 3.76 16.16 -2.97
N VAL A 46 3.52 14.88 -2.64
CA VAL A 46 2.27 14.48 -1.97
C VAL A 46 2.19 15.08 -0.56
N LYS A 47 3.27 15.02 0.22
CA LYS A 47 3.33 15.60 1.58
C LYS A 47 3.10 17.11 1.60
N ASN A 48 3.50 17.82 0.55
CA ASN A 48 3.27 19.26 0.43
C ASN A 48 1.82 19.62 0.09
N ASN A 49 1.05 18.69 -0.49
CA ASN A 49 -0.33 18.93 -0.93
C ASN A 49 -1.39 18.29 -0.02
N PHE A 50 -1.03 17.29 0.78
CA PHE A 50 -1.96 16.55 1.64
C PHE A 50 -1.49 16.51 3.09
N LYS A 51 -2.42 16.72 4.02
CA LYS A 51 -2.12 16.77 5.46
C LYS A 51 -1.74 15.42 6.04
N THR A 52 -2.33 14.34 5.53
CA THR A 52 -2.17 12.99 6.08
C THR A 52 -1.58 12.08 5.01
N VAL A 53 -0.29 11.82 5.11
CA VAL A 53 0.44 10.96 4.17
C VAL A 53 1.19 9.88 4.96
N LYS A 54 0.88 8.61 4.67
CA LYS A 54 1.56 7.45 5.24
C LYS A 54 2.35 6.76 4.14
N VAL A 55 3.66 6.67 4.32
CA VAL A 55 4.56 5.98 3.37
C VAL A 55 4.94 4.64 3.99
N VAL A 56 4.83 3.57 3.22
CA VAL A 56 5.07 2.20 3.68
C VAL A 56 5.81 1.43 2.60
N ASN A 57 6.84 0.65 2.97
CA ASN A 57 7.39 -0.34 2.06
C ASN A 57 6.61 -1.65 2.19
N ALA A 58 5.53 -1.78 1.42
CA ALA A 58 4.66 -2.96 1.47
C ALA A 58 5.34 -4.20 0.88
N SER A 59 6.30 -4.01 -0.02
CA SER A 59 7.10 -5.09 -0.59
C SER A 59 7.95 -5.77 0.48
N ASP A 60 8.61 -4.99 1.33
CA ASP A 60 9.38 -5.51 2.47
C ASP A 60 8.49 -6.23 3.48
N ILE A 61 7.29 -5.71 3.75
CA ILE A 61 6.32 -6.38 4.62
C ILE A 61 5.89 -7.72 4.01
N ALA A 62 5.61 -7.77 2.71
CA ALA A 62 5.22 -8.98 2.02
C ALA A 62 6.33 -10.05 2.03
N VAL A 63 7.59 -9.62 1.92
CA VAL A 63 8.76 -10.51 2.08
C VAL A 63 8.82 -11.06 3.50
N LYS A 64 8.61 -10.24 4.53
CA LYS A 64 8.55 -10.70 5.94
C LYS A 64 7.38 -11.65 6.21
N ALA A 65 6.30 -11.53 5.44
CA ALA A 65 5.16 -12.44 5.47
C ALA A 65 5.38 -13.71 4.62
N GLU A 66 6.60 -13.92 4.09
CA GLU A 66 7.01 -15.07 3.28
C GLU A 66 6.26 -15.22 1.94
N ASN A 67 5.54 -14.18 1.50
CA ASN A 67 4.86 -14.17 0.21
C ASN A 67 4.75 -12.77 -0.36
N ILE A 68 5.56 -12.49 -1.39
CA ILE A 68 5.60 -11.21 -2.09
C ILE A 68 4.24 -10.74 -2.66
N ARG A 69 3.31 -11.67 -2.92
CA ARG A 69 1.97 -11.34 -3.42
C ARG A 69 1.06 -10.71 -2.36
N THR A 70 1.48 -10.72 -1.09
CA THR A 70 0.69 -10.19 0.03
C THR A 70 0.87 -8.68 0.26
N ALA A 71 1.65 -7.97 -0.58
CA ALA A 71 1.88 -6.53 -0.44
C ALA A 71 0.57 -5.72 -0.41
N ASN A 72 -0.43 -6.10 -1.22
CA ASN A 72 -1.74 -5.45 -1.20
C ASN A 72 -2.46 -5.66 0.14
N THR A 73 -2.33 -6.84 0.74
CA THR A 73 -2.90 -7.18 2.04
C THR A 73 -2.20 -6.43 3.18
N ALA A 74 -0.88 -6.23 3.08
CA ALA A 74 -0.15 -5.36 4.00
C ALA A 74 -0.68 -3.93 3.95
N MET A 75 -0.95 -3.38 2.76
CA MET A 75 -1.54 -2.04 2.62
C MET A 75 -2.95 -1.95 3.20
N LEU A 76 -3.77 -3.01 3.10
CA LEU A 76 -5.05 -3.08 3.81
C LEU A 76 -4.85 -3.05 5.33
N GLY A 77 -3.81 -3.71 5.83
CA GLY A 77 -3.38 -3.63 7.23
C GLY A 77 -3.15 -2.20 7.67
N VAL A 78 -2.34 -1.45 6.93
CA VAL A 78 -2.07 -0.03 7.20
C VAL A 78 -3.37 0.78 7.20
N LEU A 79 -4.20 0.62 6.16
CA LEU A 79 -5.48 1.32 6.03
C LEU A 79 -6.41 1.04 7.22
N SER A 80 -6.45 -0.20 7.71
CA SER A 80 -7.35 -0.61 8.78
C SER A 80 -7.11 0.10 10.12
N VAL A 81 -5.94 0.71 10.32
CA VAL A 81 -5.64 1.53 11.51
C VAL A 81 -6.35 2.88 11.46
N TYR A 82 -6.64 3.38 10.26
CA TYR A 82 -7.30 4.66 10.03
C TYR A 82 -8.82 4.52 9.83
N LEU A 83 -9.33 3.28 9.76
CA LEU A 83 -10.75 2.94 9.70
C LEU A 83 -11.19 2.29 11.02
N ASP A 84 -11.10 3.08 12.09
CA ASP A 84 -11.39 2.67 13.48
C ASP A 84 -12.82 2.17 13.73
N THR A 85 -13.75 2.53 12.86
CA THR A 85 -15.14 2.04 12.87
C THR A 85 -15.30 0.57 12.50
N ILE A 86 -14.28 -0.06 11.88
CA ILE A 86 -14.31 -1.46 11.44
C ILE A 86 -13.47 -2.31 12.40
N GLY A 87 -14.12 -3.25 13.08
CA GLY A 87 -13.46 -4.17 14.01
C GLY A 87 -12.44 -5.09 13.33
N ILE A 88 -11.39 -5.44 14.04
CA ILE A 88 -10.32 -6.35 13.56
C ILE A 88 -10.88 -7.69 13.08
N ASP A 89 -11.86 -8.24 13.81
CA ASP A 89 -12.49 -9.51 13.45
C ASP A 89 -13.18 -9.44 12.09
N THR A 90 -13.72 -8.29 11.70
CA THR A 90 -14.33 -8.10 10.37
C THR A 90 -13.28 -8.23 9.28
N TRP A 91 -12.12 -7.59 9.45
CA TRP A 91 -11.01 -7.70 8.50
C TRP A 91 -10.51 -9.13 8.36
N GLU A 92 -10.22 -9.79 9.50
CA GLU A 92 -9.74 -11.18 9.48
C GLU A 92 -10.73 -12.14 8.85
N ASN A 93 -12.03 -11.99 9.15
CA ASN A 93 -13.08 -12.81 8.56
C ASN A 93 -13.18 -12.62 7.05
N VAL A 94 -13.06 -11.39 6.55
CA VAL A 94 -13.07 -11.12 5.10
C VAL A 94 -11.83 -11.69 4.43
N LEU A 95 -10.65 -11.58 5.04
CA LEU A 95 -9.43 -12.19 4.51
C LEU A 95 -9.58 -13.72 4.40
N ARG A 96 -10.09 -14.37 5.45
CA ARG A 96 -10.34 -15.83 5.47
C ARG A 96 -11.34 -16.29 4.41
N LYS A 97 -12.31 -15.44 4.05
CA LYS A 97 -13.28 -15.72 2.97
C LYS A 97 -12.72 -15.42 1.57
N SER A 98 -11.84 -14.44 1.46
CA SER A 98 -11.29 -13.97 0.18
C SER A 98 -10.15 -14.84 -0.35
N PHE A 99 -9.43 -15.52 0.54
CA PHE A 99 -8.23 -16.27 0.18
C PHE A 99 -8.39 -17.79 0.42
N PRO A 100 -7.85 -18.63 -0.48
CA PRO A 100 -7.75 -20.07 -0.23
C PRO A 100 -6.92 -20.38 1.01
N GLU A 101 -7.21 -21.51 1.66
CA GLU A 101 -6.54 -21.98 2.88
C GLU A 101 -5.01 -22.06 2.73
N LYS A 102 -4.51 -22.39 1.54
CA LYS A 102 -3.07 -22.49 1.27
C LYS A 102 -2.30 -21.16 1.39
N VAL A 103 -2.97 -20.01 1.29
CA VAL A 103 -2.32 -18.68 1.29
C VAL A 103 -2.86 -17.74 2.37
N ILE A 104 -3.88 -18.15 3.13
CA ILE A 104 -4.50 -17.29 4.13
C ILE A 104 -3.53 -16.93 5.26
N LYS A 105 -2.67 -17.87 5.68
CA LYS A 105 -1.71 -17.64 6.77
C LYS A 105 -0.79 -16.46 6.48
N GLU A 106 -0.16 -16.45 5.30
CA GLU A 106 0.75 -15.39 4.85
C GLU A 106 0.01 -14.05 4.72
N ASN A 107 -1.24 -14.07 4.23
CA ASN A 107 -2.06 -12.87 4.12
C ASN A 107 -2.43 -12.28 5.49
N LEU A 108 -2.78 -13.11 6.47
CA LEU A 108 -3.04 -12.64 7.85
C LEU A 108 -1.78 -12.05 8.49
N ILE A 109 -0.62 -12.66 8.27
CA ILE A 109 0.67 -12.12 8.75
C ILE A 109 0.97 -10.78 8.08
N ALA A 110 0.83 -10.67 6.76
CA ALA A 110 1.04 -9.43 6.04
C ALA A 110 0.11 -8.31 6.52
N PHE A 111 -1.16 -8.64 6.74
CA PHE A 111 -2.15 -7.70 7.28
C PHE A 111 -1.76 -7.20 8.68
N ASP A 112 -1.39 -8.10 9.60
CA ASP A 112 -0.96 -7.75 10.96
C ASP A 112 0.32 -6.91 10.97
N LEU A 113 1.31 -7.27 10.15
CA LEU A 113 2.53 -6.47 9.97
C LEU A 113 2.21 -5.09 9.38
N GLY A 114 1.29 -5.02 8.42
CA GLY A 114 0.79 -3.76 7.86
C GLY A 114 0.13 -2.87 8.90
N ARG A 115 -0.65 -3.42 9.82
CA ARG A 115 -1.26 -2.67 10.94
C ARG A 115 -0.23 -2.07 11.90
N LYS A 116 0.96 -2.67 11.99
CA LYS A 116 2.05 -2.24 12.88
C LYS A 116 3.05 -1.29 12.20
N ALA A 117 2.87 -1.03 10.90
CA ALA A 117 3.81 -0.27 10.08
C ALA A 117 3.61 1.25 10.15
#